data_AF-A0A418GLM0-F1
#
_entry.id   AF-A0A418GLM0-F1
#
_cell.length_a   1.000
_cell.length_b   1.000
_cell.length_c   1.000
_cell.angle_alpha   90.00
_cell.angle_beta   90.00
_cell.angle_gamma   90.00
#
_symmetry.space_group_name_H-M   'P 1'
#
loop_
_entity.id
_entity.type
_entity.pdbx_description
1 polymer ?
#
loop_
_entity_poly.entity_id
_entity_poly.type
_entity_poly.pdbx_seq_one_letter_code
_entity_poly.pdbx_strand_id
1 'polypeptide(L)'
;MGRRSSIDSLPKEVRRWLERALTENNFTGYAELESLLKEKGYSITRSSLQRFGYKMEQQLARVRAATEAARLLAREAGDDPD
;
A
#
# COMPACT_ATOMS: atom_id res chain seq x y z
N MET A 1 8.68 24.34 -2.99
CA MET A 1 7.34 23.73 -3.07
C MET A 1 7.51 22.26 -3.44
N GLY A 2 7.15 21.34 -2.55
CA GLY A 2 7.26 19.90 -2.83
C GLY A 2 6.36 19.53 -4.00
N ARG A 3 6.94 19.04 -5.09
CA ARG A 3 6.19 18.62 -6.28
C ARG A 3 5.18 17.57 -5.82
N ARG A 4 3.87 17.86 -5.97
CA ARG A 4 2.81 16.86 -5.73
C ARG A 4 3.20 15.60 -6.48
N SER A 5 3.16 14.45 -5.80
CA SER A 5 3.54 13.22 -6.48
C SER A 5 2.56 12.99 -7.63
N SER A 6 3.01 12.49 -8.78
CA SER A 6 2.12 12.28 -9.94
C SER A 6 0.94 11.35 -9.62
N ILE A 7 1.06 10.57 -8.55
CA ILE A 7 0.02 9.71 -7.98
C ILE A 7 -1.03 10.53 -7.21
N ASP A 8 -0.64 11.65 -6.59
CA ASP A 8 -1.56 12.56 -5.89
C ASP A 8 -2.58 13.21 -6.84
N SER A 9 -2.21 13.37 -8.12
CA SER A 9 -3.09 13.88 -9.18
C SER A 9 -3.99 12.83 -9.84
N LEU A 10 -3.83 11.54 -9.52
CA LEU A 10 -4.70 10.51 -10.07
C LEU A 10 -6.14 10.65 -9.54
N PRO A 11 -7.16 10.45 -10.38
CA PRO A 11 -8.54 10.33 -9.92
C PRO A 11 -8.67 9.24 -8.86
N LYS A 12 -9.58 9.44 -7.91
CA LYS A 12 -9.80 8.54 -6.77
C LYS A 12 -10.03 7.09 -7.21
N GLU A 13 -10.75 6.89 -8.32
CA GLU A 13 -11.03 5.57 -8.88
C GLU A 13 -9.76 4.87 -9.37
N VAL A 14 -8.91 5.59 -10.11
CA VAL A 14 -7.63 5.09 -10.61
C VAL A 14 -6.67 4.79 -9.46
N ARG A 15 -6.65 5.66 -8.44
CA ARG A 15 -5.83 5.42 -7.24
C ARG A 15 -6.28 4.16 -6.50
N ARG A 16 -7.58 3.97 -6.27
CA ARG A 16 -8.11 2.75 -5.62
C ARG A 16 -7.79 1.49 -6.41
N TRP A 17 -7.92 1.55 -7.73
CA TRP A 17 -7.52 0.45 -8.60
C TRP A 17 -6.03 0.14 -8.46
N LEU A 18 -5.17 1.17 -8.45
CA LEU A 18 -3.73 1.02 -8.29
C LEU A 18 -3.36 0.44 -6.93
N GLU A 19 -3.99 0.90 -5.84
CA GLU A 19 -3.81 0.38 -4.48
C GLU A 19 -4.16 -1.11 -4.40
N ARG A 20 -5.27 -1.51 -5.02
CA ARG A 20 -5.70 -2.91 -5.12
C ARG A 20 -4.70 -3.73 -5.93
N ALA A 21 -4.33 -3.27 -7.12
CA ALA A 21 -3.38 -3.97 -7.99
C ALA A 21 -2.00 -4.14 -7.34
N LEU A 22 -1.52 -3.13 -6.60
CA LEU A 22 -0.29 -3.22 -5.82
C LEU A 22 -0.39 -4.27 -4.71
N THR A 23 -1.52 -4.34 -4.01
CA THR A 23 -1.73 -5.30 -2.94
C THR A 23 -1.86 -6.72 -3.48
N GLU A 24 -2.60 -6.92 -4.57
CA GLU A 24 -2.79 -8.21 -5.24
C GLU A 24 -1.48 -8.76 -5.82
N ASN A 25 -0.64 -7.89 -6.40
CA ASN A 25 0.69 -8.26 -6.90
C ASN A 25 1.77 -8.27 -5.81
N ASN A 26 1.40 -8.19 -4.52
CA ASN A 26 2.33 -8.18 -3.38
C ASN A 26 3.47 -7.15 -3.54
N PHE A 27 3.13 -5.94 -3.99
CA PHE A 27 4.05 -4.82 -4.25
C PHE A 27 5.16 -5.15 -5.26
N THR A 28 4.84 -5.96 -6.27
CA THR A 28 5.71 -6.28 -7.41
C THR A 28 5.09 -5.81 -8.74
N GLY A 29 5.75 -6.08 -9.88
CA GLY A 29 5.17 -5.79 -11.19
C GLY A 29 5.06 -4.29 -11.56
N TYR A 30 5.88 -3.42 -10.96
CA TYR A 30 5.80 -1.97 -11.18
C TYR A 30 5.92 -1.52 -12.65
N ALA A 31 6.65 -2.26 -13.48
CA ALA A 31 6.80 -1.97 -14.90
C ALA A 31 5.49 -2.21 -15.68
N GLU A 32 4.74 -3.25 -15.31
CA GLU A 32 3.43 -3.53 -15.92
C GLU A 32 2.40 -2.49 -15.48
N LEU A 33 2.40 -2.12 -14.20
CA LEU A 33 1.52 -1.07 -13.68
C LEU A 33 1.81 0.29 -14.31
N GLU A 34 3.08 0.61 -14.57
CA GLU A 34 3.49 1.80 -15.31
C GLU A 34 2.94 1.80 -16.73
N SER A 35 3.06 0.68 -17.46
CA SER A 35 2.50 0.52 -18.80
C SER A 35 0.97 0.68 -18.81
N LEU A 36 0.27 0.04 -17.88
CA LEU A 36 -1.19 0.13 -17.76
C LEU A 36 -1.67 1.55 -17.43
N LEU A 37 -0.94 2.27 -16.57
CA LEU A 37 -1.26 3.67 -16.27
C LEU A 37 -1.01 4.56 -17.49
N LYS A 38 0.06 4.30 -18.24
CA LYS A 38 0.38 5.02 -19.46
C LYS A 38 -0.68 4.82 -20.54
N GLU A 39 -1.18 3.59 -20.71
CA GLU A 39 -2.30 3.27 -21.62
C GLU A 39 -3.59 4.02 -21.25
N LYS A 40 -3.82 4.23 -19.95
CA LYS A 40 -4.95 5.02 -19.43
C LYS A 40 -4.73 6.55 -19.53
N GLY A 41 -3.60 6.99 -20.08
CA GLY A 41 -3.25 8.40 -20.25
C GLY A 41 -2.54 9.03 -19.05
N TYR A 42 -2.10 8.24 -18.06
CA TYR A 42 -1.39 8.72 -16.88
C TYR A 42 0.10 8.44 -16.98
N SER A 43 0.91 9.51 -17.03
CA SER A 43 2.36 9.38 -17.02
C SER A 43 2.92 9.22 -15.60
N ILE A 44 2.80 8.02 -15.04
CA ILE A 44 3.35 7.66 -13.73
C ILE A 44 4.60 6.81 -13.93
N THR A 45 5.72 7.22 -13.34
CA THR A 45 6.98 6.46 -13.45
C THR A 45 7.04 5.29 -12.47
N ARG A 46 7.81 4.25 -12.82
CA ARG A 46 8.14 3.13 -11.90
C ARG A 46 8.59 3.60 -10.51
N SER A 47 9.48 4.60 -10.44
CA SER A 47 9.99 5.12 -9.17
C SER A 47 8.93 5.84 -8.32
N SER A 48 7.91 6.40 -8.96
CA SER A 48 6.75 6.96 -8.25
C SER A 48 5.88 5.84 -7.67
N LEU A 49 5.65 4.78 -8.44
CA LEU A 49 4.93 3.60 -7.98
C LEU A 49 5.63 2.90 -6.82
N GLN A 50 6.95 2.71 -6.90
CA GLN A 50 7.74 2.10 -5.83
C GLN A 50 7.65 2.89 -4.52
N ARG A 51 7.78 4.22 -4.58
CA ARG A 51 7.65 5.07 -3.38
C ARG A 51 6.26 5.01 -2.76
N PHE A 52 5.23 4.95 -3.60
CA PHE A 52 3.84 4.83 -3.14
C PHE A 52 3.57 3.45 -2.54
N GLY A 53 3.95 2.37 -3.23
CA GLY A 53 3.86 0.99 -2.76
C GLY A 53 4.59 0.78 -1.43
N TYR A 54 5.82 1.28 -1.31
CA TYR A 54 6.61 1.18 -0.07
C TYR A 54 5.93 1.86 1.13
N LYS A 55 5.29 3.02 0.92
CA LYS A 55 4.53 3.69 2.00
C LYS A 55 3.30 2.88 2.41
N MET A 56 2.57 2.32 1.45
CA MET A 56 1.41 1.46 1.71
C MET A 56 1.82 0.19 2.45
N GLU A 57 2.89 -0.47 2.00
CA GLU A 57 3.42 -1.68 2.62
C GLU A 57 3.80 -1.43 4.08
N GLN A 58 4.48 -0.32 4.38
CA GLN A 58 4.79 0.06 5.76
C GLN A 58 3.54 0.30 6.60
N GLN A 59 2.51 0.96 6.06
CA GLN A 59 1.25 1.18 6.78
C GLN A 59 0.56 -0.16 7.08
N LEU A 60 0.51 -1.06 6.10
CA LEU A 60 -0.07 -2.39 6.28
C LEU A 60 0.70 -3.23 7.30
N ALA A 61 2.03 -3.19 7.26
CA ALA A 61 2.89 -3.86 8.23
C ALA A 61 2.64 -3.37 9.66
N ARG A 62 2.48 -2.06 9.86
CA ARG A 62 2.13 -1.49 11.19
C ARG A 62 0.77 -1.96 11.69
N VAL A 63 -0.24 -1.99 10.82
CA VAL A 63 -1.58 -2.47 11.20
C VAL A 63 -1.55 -3.96 11.55
N ARG A 64 -0.82 -4.77 10.77
CA ARG A 64 -0.64 -6.21 11.07
C ARG A 64 0.07 -6.42 12.40
N ALA A 65 1.18 -5.72 12.64
CA ALA A 65 1.94 -5.81 13.88
C ALA A 65 1.10 -5.39 15.10
N ALA A 66 0.32 -4.31 14.98
CA ALA A 66 -0.60 -3.87 16.05
C ALA A 66 -1.70 -4.91 16.33
N THR A 67 -2.23 -5.55 15.28
CA THR A 67 -3.25 -6.60 15.41
C THR A 67 -2.67 -7.86 16.06
N GLU A 68 -1.44 -8.23 15.72
CA GLU A 68 -0.75 -9.37 16.30
C GLU A 68 -0.37 -9.13 17.77
N ALA A 69 0.15 -7.95 18.11
CA ALA A 69 0.43 -7.54 19.49
C ALA A 69 -0.85 -7.55 20.35
N ALA A 70 -1.97 -7.06 19.82
CA ALA A 70 -3.25 -7.11 20.53
C ALA A 70 -3.73 -8.55 20.80
N ARG A 71 -3.50 -9.48 19.86
CA ARG A 71 -3.82 -10.91 20.06
C ARG A 71 -2.91 -11.59 21.07
N LEU A 72 -1.63 -11.24 21.12
CA LEU A 72 -0.69 -11.77 22.12
C LEU A 72 -1.05 -11.27 23.52
N LEU A 73 -1.31 -9.96 23.67
CA LEU A 73 -1.77 -9.37 24.94
C LEU A 73 -3.10 -9.96 25.41
N ALA A 74 -4.05 -10.20 24.49
CA ALA A 74 -5.33 -10.85 24.83
C ALA A 74 -5.15 -12.33 25.24
N ARG A 75 -4.10 -13.01 24.76
CA ARG A 75 -3.76 -14.37 25.21
C ARG A 75 -3.09 -14.37 26.57
N GLU A 76 -2.15 -13.46 26.82
CA GLU A 76 -1.50 -13.33 28.13
C GLU A 76 -2.47 -12.82 29.22
N ALA A 77 -3.39 -11.91 28.89
CA ALA A 77 -4.38 -11.40 29.85
C ALA A 77 -5.58 -12.34 30.08
N GLY A 78 -5.68 -13.44 29.33
CA GLY A 78 -6.75 -14.43 29.44
C GLY A 78 -6.40 -15.65 30.28
N ASP A 79 -5.16 -15.76 30.76
CA ASP A 79 -4.61 -16.94 31.44
C ASP A 79 -4.25 -16.65 32.92
N ASP A 80 -5.12 -15.90 33.60
CA ASP A 80 -5.21 -15.89 35.07
C ASP A 80 -6.47 -16.69 35.50
N PRO A 81 -6.43 -18.03 35.52
CA PRO A 81 -7.29 -18.80 36.40
C PRO A 81 -6.68 -18.83 37.81
N ASP A 82 -7.42 -18.24 38.77
CA ASP A 82 -7.30 -18.31 40.25
C ASP A 82 -6.06 -18.98 40.90
#